data_AF-A0A350SVC5-F1
#
_entry.id   AF-A0A350SVC5-F1
#
_cell.length_a   1.000
_cell.length_b   1.000
_cell.length_c   1.000
_cell.angle_alpha   90.00
_cell.angle_beta   90.00
_cell.angle_gamma   90.00
#
_symmetry.space_group_name_H-M   'P 1'
#
loop_
_entity.id
_entity.type
_entity.pdbx_description
1 polymer ?
#
loop_
_entity_poly.entity_id
_entity_poly.type
_entity_poly.pdbx_seq_one_letter_code
_entity_poly.pdbx_strand_id
1 'polypeptide(L)'
;MQALRAAEVTLTSQDERVAFTLRPTALGLLVERTQRQPMGTRLIQVMVFADQEVFDRWCEVEPLRFGDALLYSKLRREGHAALAPTQ
;
A
#
# COMPACT_ATOMS: atom_id res chain seq x y z
N MET A 1 -12.45 -1.86 25.88
CA MET A 1 -11.14 -2.08 25.25
C MET A 1 -11.22 -1.55 23.82
N GLN A 2 -10.57 -0.41 23.55
CA GLN A 2 -10.50 0.17 22.21
C GLN A 2 -9.33 -0.47 21.48
N ALA A 3 -9.59 -1.25 20.43
CA ALA A 3 -8.58 -1.59 19.45
C ALA A 3 -8.20 -0.28 18.73
N LEU A 4 -6.94 0.14 18.87
CA LEU A 4 -6.39 1.22 18.06
C LEU A 4 -6.49 0.74 16.60
N ARG A 5 -7.45 1.27 15.82
CA ARG A 5 -7.46 1.03 14.38
C ARG A 5 -6.08 1.45 13.88
N ALA A 6 -5.33 0.52 13.30
CA ALA A 6 -4.06 0.88 12.67
C ALA A 6 -4.33 2.08 11.73
N ALA A 7 -3.65 3.17 12.02
CA ALA A 7 -3.92 4.46 11.39
C ALA A 7 -3.61 4.36 9.89
N GLU A 8 -4.29 5.19 9.09
CA GLU A 8 -3.95 5.32 7.67
C GLU A 8 -2.47 5.71 7.52
N VAL A 9 -1.73 4.96 6.69
CA VAL A 9 -0.31 5.20 6.43
C VAL A 9 -0.12 5.59 4.98
N THR A 10 0.54 6.72 4.73
CA THR A 10 0.95 7.13 3.38
C THR A 10 2.44 6.93 3.19
N LEU A 11 2.81 6.26 2.10
CA LEU A 11 4.18 5.98 1.69
C LEU A 11 4.43 6.62 0.33
N THR A 12 5.54 7.32 0.15
CA THR A 12 5.84 8.06 -1.09
C THR A 12 7.25 7.74 -1.58
N SER A 13 7.43 7.67 -2.90
CA SER A 13 8.74 7.44 -3.53
C SER A 13 9.63 8.66 -3.37
N GLN A 14 10.94 8.46 -3.47
CA GLN A 14 11.90 9.58 -3.29
C GLN A 14 11.70 10.71 -4.30
N ASP A 15 11.27 10.38 -5.52
CA ASP A 15 10.96 11.34 -6.59
C ASP A 15 9.50 11.86 -6.55
N GLU A 16 8.75 11.47 -5.53
CA GLU A 16 7.32 11.75 -5.34
C GLU A 16 6.42 11.38 -6.53
N ARG A 17 6.87 10.50 -7.42
CA ARG A 17 6.08 10.07 -8.56
C ARG A 17 5.10 8.97 -8.22
N VAL A 18 5.36 8.19 -7.18
CA VAL A 18 4.48 7.11 -6.72
C VAL A 18 4.17 7.32 -5.24
N ALA A 19 2.91 7.14 -4.88
CA ALA A 19 2.47 7.11 -3.50
C ALA A 19 1.49 5.95 -3.26
N PHE A 20 1.52 5.40 -2.06
CA PHE A 20 0.60 4.40 -1.57
C PHE A 20 -0.05 4.88 -0.29
N THR A 21 -1.37 4.84 -0.23
CA THR A 21 -2.12 5.05 1.01
C THR A 21 -2.71 3.71 1.43
N LEU A 22 -2.33 3.26 2.62
CA LEU A 22 -2.73 1.98 3.20
C LEU A 22 -3.73 2.27 4.31
N ARG A 23 -4.92 1.67 4.21
CA ARG A 23 -5.97 1.82 5.20
C ARG A 23 -6.55 0.46 5.58
N PRO A 24 -6.34 -0.02 6.81
CA PRO A 24 -7.04 -1.18 7.33
C PRO A 24 -8.55 -0.95 7.32
N THR A 25 -9.30 -1.99 6.98
CA THR A 25 -10.77 -1.98 6.93
C THR A 25 -11.31 -3.27 7.55
N ALA A 26 -12.63 -3.32 7.79
CA ALA A 26 -13.28 -4.55 8.26
C ALA A 26 -13.22 -5.70 7.23
N LEU A 27 -12.88 -5.41 5.96
CA LEU A 27 -12.84 -6.37 4.86
C LEU A 27 -11.41 -6.69 4.40
N GLY A 28 -10.39 -6.27 5.15
CA GLY A 28 -8.98 -6.38 4.79
C GLY A 28 -8.31 -5.02 4.58
N LEU A 29 -7.33 -4.94 3.68
CA LEU A 29 -6.52 -3.75 3.44
C LEU A 29 -6.94 -3.02 2.18
N LEU A 30 -7.37 -1.76 2.32
CA LEU A 30 -7.52 -0.84 1.19
C LEU A 30 -6.16 -0.22 0.87
N VAL A 31 -5.77 -0.27 -0.40
CA VAL A 31 -4.59 0.40 -0.94
C VAL A 31 -5.01 1.34 -2.05
N GLU A 32 -4.74 2.63 -1.88
CA GLU A 32 -4.73 3.57 -2.98
C GLU A 32 -3.30 3.71 -3.49
N ARG A 33 -3.06 3.37 -4.75
CA ARG A 33 -1.81 3.62 -5.46
C ARG A 33 -2.00 4.81 -6.36
N THR A 34 -1.19 5.84 -6.17
CA THR A 34 -1.17 7.00 -7.04
C THR A 34 0.15 7.12 -7.78
N GLN A 35 0.09 7.39 -9.08
CA GLN A 35 1.26 7.62 -9.93
C GLN A 35 1.13 8.92 -10.73
N ARG A 36 2.11 9.82 -10.59
CA ARG A 36 2.28 11.00 -11.45
C ARG A 36 2.84 10.56 -12.81
N GLN A 37 2.13 10.91 -13.86
CA GLN A 37 2.49 10.66 -15.25
C GLN A 37 3.02 11.93 -15.91
N PRO A 38 3.70 11.82 -17.07
CA PRO A 38 4.09 12.98 -17.86
C PRO A 38 2.90 13.92 -18.14
N MET A 39 3.20 15.19 -18.37
CA MET A 39 2.20 16.23 -18.70
C MET A 39 1.14 16.50 -17.61
N GLY A 40 1.44 16.15 -16.36
CA GLY A 40 0.61 16.50 -15.19
C GLY A 40 -0.56 15.54 -14.93
N THR A 41 -0.71 14.47 -15.71
CA THR A 41 -1.74 13.45 -15.46
C THR A 41 -1.40 12.63 -14.21
N ARG A 42 -2.43 12.16 -13.50
CA ARG A 42 -2.31 11.34 -12.29
C ARG A 42 -3.16 10.08 -12.44
N LEU A 43 -2.54 8.91 -12.40
CA LEU A 43 -3.23 7.63 -12.34
C LEU A 43 -3.48 7.27 -10.88
N ILE A 44 -4.73 6.98 -10.53
CA ILE A 44 -5.12 6.52 -9.19
C ILE A 44 -5.76 5.14 -9.34
N GLN A 45 -5.28 4.17 -8.58
CA GLN A 45 -5.80 2.81 -8.52
C GLN A 45 -6.17 2.51 -7.08
N VAL A 46 -7.43 2.12 -6.84
CA VAL A 46 -7.91 1.73 -5.51
C VAL A 46 -8.17 0.23 -5.54
N MET A 47 -7.56 -0.47 -4.59
CA MET A 47 -7.62 -1.93 -4.48
C MET A 47 -7.96 -2.30 -3.04
N VAL A 48 -8.63 -3.43 -2.86
CA VAL A 48 -8.86 -4.03 -1.54
C VAL A 48 -8.32 -5.44 -1.56
N PHE A 49 -7.49 -5.77 -0.58
CA PHE A 49 -6.89 -7.08 -0.39
C PHE A 49 -7.49 -7.73 0.84
N ALA A 50 -8.13 -8.89 0.66
CA ALA A 50 -8.82 -9.59 1.75
C ALA A 50 -7.85 -10.12 2.81
N ASP A 51 -6.67 -10.55 2.38
CA ASP A 51 -5.67 -11.18 3.23
C ASP A 51 -4.25 -10.86 2.73
N GLN A 52 -3.28 -11.30 3.53
CA GLN A 52 -1.86 -11.12 3.26
C GLN A 52 -1.40 -11.82 1.98
N GLU A 53 -1.95 -12.99 1.64
CA GLU A 53 -1.53 -13.76 0.46
C GLU A 53 -1.91 -13.06 -0.85
N VAL A 54 -3.14 -12.54 -0.94
CA VAL A 54 -3.58 -11.77 -2.11
C VAL A 54 -2.78 -10.47 -2.23
N PHE A 55 -2.48 -9.80 -1.11
CA PHE A 55 -1.64 -8.61 -1.09
C PHE A 55 -0.20 -8.90 -1.55
N ASP A 56 0.40 -9.99 -1.08
CA ASP A 56 1.77 -10.38 -1.44
C ASP A 56 1.88 -10.70 -2.94
N ARG A 57 0.93 -11.44 -3.51
CA ARG A 57 0.90 -11.70 -4.96
C ARG A 57 0.81 -10.43 -5.79
N TRP A 58 0.05 -9.44 -5.34
CA TRP A 58 0.01 -8.14 -6.01
C TRP A 58 1.35 -7.39 -5.87
N CYS A 59 1.99 -7.43 -4.70
CA CYS A 59 3.31 -6.81 -4.51
C CYS A 59 4.37 -7.41 -5.45
N GLU A 60 4.34 -8.72 -5.71
CA GLU A 60 5.29 -9.40 -6.60
C GLU A 60 5.26 -8.89 -8.05
N VAL A 61 4.11 -8.41 -8.51
CA VAL A 61 3.93 -7.86 -9.86
C VAL A 61 3.99 -6.33 -9.90
N GLU A 62 4.09 -5.65 -8.76
CA GLU A 62 4.19 -4.19 -8.69
C GLU A 62 5.55 -3.71 -9.27
N PRO A 63 5.54 -2.88 -10.33
CA PRO A 63 6.78 -2.42 -10.98
C PRO A 63 7.75 -1.69 -10.04
N LEU A 64 7.25 -1.09 -8.96
CA LEU A 64 8.06 -0.40 -7.95
C LEU A 64 9.18 -1.26 -7.37
N ARG A 65 9.03 -2.60 -7.35
CA ARG A 65 10.04 -3.53 -6.82
C ARG A 65 11.42 -3.37 -7.46
N PHE A 66 11.47 -2.81 -8.68
CA PHE A 66 12.72 -2.54 -9.40
C PHE A 66 13.18 -1.08 -9.33
N GLY A 67 12.27 -0.14 -9.05
CA GLY A 67 12.55 1.30 -9.08
C GLY A 67 12.89 1.90 -7.73
N ASP A 68 12.24 1.46 -6.65
CA ASP A 68 12.45 1.98 -5.29
C ASP A 68 12.29 0.83 -4.27
N ALA A 69 13.38 0.08 -4.04
CA ALA A 69 13.39 -1.07 -3.14
C ALA A 69 13.07 -0.70 -1.68
N LEU A 70 13.40 0.52 -1.25
CA LEU A 70 13.09 1.00 0.08
C LEU A 70 11.58 1.25 0.22
N LEU A 71 10.96 1.90 -0.76
CA LEU A 71 9.51 2.07 -0.74
C LEU A 71 8.78 0.72 -0.83
N TYR A 72 9.27 -0.19 -1.66
CA TYR A 72 8.71 -1.54 -1.80
C TYR A 72 8.77 -2.32 -0.47
N SER A 73 9.91 -2.32 0.22
CA SER A 73 10.04 -2.97 1.53
C SER A 73 9.12 -2.35 2.59
N LYS A 74 8.97 -1.01 2.61
CA LYS A 74 8.01 -0.32 3.49
C LYS A 74 6.57 -0.72 3.16
N LEU A 75 6.19 -0.72 1.89
CA LEU A 75 4.85 -1.11 1.44
C LEU A 75 4.47 -2.50 1.96
N ARG A 76 5.38 -3.48 1.82
CA ARG A 76 5.13 -4.83 2.34
C ARG A 76 5.01 -4.86 3.85
N ARG A 77 5.94 -4.23 4.57
CA ARG A 77 5.94 -4.22 6.04
C ARG A 77 4.68 -3.59 6.61
N GLU A 78 4.30 -2.40 6.13
CA GLU A 78 3.10 -1.71 6.62
C GLU A 78 1.82 -2.44 6.19
N GLY A 79 1.81 -3.05 5.00
CA GLY A 79 0.69 -3.89 4.55
C GLY A 79 0.49 -5.15 5.40
N HIS A 80 1.58 -5.85 5.74
CA HIS A 80 1.55 -7.00 6.65
C HIS A 80 1.08 -6.59 8.05
N ALA A 81 1.57 -5.47 8.58
CA ALA A 81 1.12 -4.95 9.87
C ALA A 81 -0.38 -4.61 9.86
N ALA A 82 -0.89 -4.05 8.75
CA ALA A 82 -2.29 -3.70 8.59
C ALA A 82 -3.23 -4.92 8.41
N LEU A 83 -2.71 -6.03 7.89
CA LEU A 83 -3.44 -7.28 7.67
C LEU A 83 -3.28 -8.29 8.82
N ALA A 84 -2.42 -8.00 9.79
CA ALA A 84 -2.23 -8.85 10.96
C ALA A 84 -3.54 -8.96 11.76
N PRO A 85 -3.92 -10.16 12.25
CA PRO A 85 -5.10 -10.33 13.09
C PRO A 85 -5.02 -9.39 14.29
N THR A 86 -6.11 -8.66 14.55
CA THR A 86 -6.22 -7.85 15.77
C THR A 86 -6.35 -8.82 16.95
N GLN A 87 -5.29 -8.95 17.75
CA GLN A 87 -5.32 -9.72 19.01
C GLN A 87 -6.21 -9.04 20.04
#